data_AF-A0AB38IFZ3-F1
#
_entry.id   AF-A0AB38IFZ3-F1
#
_cell.length_a   1.000
_cell.length_b   1.000
_cell.length_c   1.000
_cell.angle_alpha   90.00
_cell.angle_beta   90.00
_cell.angle_gamma   90.00
#
_symmetry.space_group_name_H-M   'P 1'
#
loop_
_entity.id
_entity.type
_entity.pdbx_description
1 polymer ?
#
loop_
_entity_poly.entity_id
_entity_poly.type
_entity_poly.pdbx_seq_one_letter_code
_entity_poly.pdbx_strand_id
1 'polypeptide(L)'
;MGAMKPQSAQANKVTVLAVPLVIAMVECAAMLWEHAIGAPADTMYTFAKDPLGLALLLAMTIASSAILLVRYWLPAVALALEAVLLIVASYWRLDSIVMIQTLVACYAFARTARGRGLCVGGIGMMLSMTASAIMVHPDVLATEWVSRVVTLAAVGGGALAVRGRQQAKEAEHKAAEECRRAAELAFQRDAAIRRSRIAGQLHDSVG
;
A
#
# COMPACT_ATOMS: atom_id res chain seq x y z
N MET A 1 -19.62 -18.40 25.31
CA MET A 1 -18.48 -17.46 25.22
C MET A 1 -18.18 -17.21 23.76
N GLY A 2 -18.66 -16.10 23.21
CA GLY A 2 -18.48 -15.75 21.80
C GLY A 2 -17.05 -15.31 21.54
N ALA A 3 -16.40 -15.95 20.57
CA ALA A 3 -15.06 -15.60 20.13
C ALA A 3 -15.07 -14.15 19.61
N MET A 4 -14.48 -13.23 20.37
CA MET A 4 -14.14 -11.89 19.90
C MET A 4 -13.22 -12.05 18.69
N LYS A 5 -13.75 -11.88 17.48
CA LYS A 5 -12.94 -11.66 16.28
C LYS A 5 -12.06 -10.44 16.56
N PRO A 6 -10.75 -10.48 16.23
CA PRO A 6 -9.84 -9.40 16.56
C PRO A 6 -10.31 -8.12 15.87
N GLN A 7 -10.74 -7.15 16.67
CA GLN A 7 -11.26 -5.84 16.25
C GLN A 7 -10.27 -5.11 15.32
N SER A 8 -8.97 -5.40 15.44
CA SER A 8 -7.90 -4.92 14.56
C SER A 8 -7.97 -5.46 13.13
N ALA A 9 -8.41 -6.71 12.94
CA ALA A 9 -8.56 -7.31 11.60
C ALA A 9 -9.80 -6.77 10.88
N GLN A 10 -10.85 -6.42 11.64
CA GLN A 10 -12.08 -5.85 11.10
C GLN A 10 -11.93 -4.35 10.80
N ALA A 11 -11.27 -3.59 11.67
CA ALA A 11 -10.91 -2.19 11.40
C ALA A 11 -10.04 -2.07 10.15
N ASN A 12 -9.03 -2.94 9.99
CA ASN A 12 -8.19 -2.95 8.79
C ASN A 12 -9.00 -3.25 7.52
N LYS A 13 -10.01 -4.14 7.58
CA LYS A 13 -10.91 -4.41 6.43
C LYS A 13 -11.78 -3.20 6.08
N VAL A 14 -12.30 -2.48 7.06
CA VAL A 14 -13.13 -1.29 6.83
C VAL A 14 -12.31 -0.17 6.20
N THR A 15 -11.11 0.13 6.72
CA THR A 15 -10.25 1.15 6.11
C THR A 15 -9.80 0.75 4.71
N VAL A 16 -9.56 -0.54 4.47
CA VAL A 16 -9.11 -1.07 3.16
C VAL A 16 -10.22 -1.04 2.11
N LEU A 17 -11.48 -1.24 2.47
CA LEU A 17 -12.63 -1.10 1.57
C LEU A 17 -13.05 0.36 1.39
N ALA A 18 -12.94 1.16 2.45
CA ALA A 18 -13.33 2.57 2.43
C ALA A 18 -12.44 3.41 1.50
N VAL A 19 -11.13 3.15 1.44
CA VAL A 19 -10.21 3.96 0.63
C VAL A 19 -10.56 3.97 -0.87
N PRO A 20 -10.65 2.83 -1.59
CA PRO A 20 -11.00 2.84 -3.02
C PRO A 20 -12.40 3.39 -3.26
N LEU A 21 -13.34 3.14 -2.34
CA LEU A 21 -14.72 3.59 -2.46
C LEU A 21 -14.86 5.11 -2.24
N VAL A 22 -14.08 5.68 -1.32
CA VAL A 22 -14.00 7.13 -1.10
C VAL A 22 -13.33 7.83 -2.27
N ILE A 23 -12.23 7.27 -2.82
CA ILE A 23 -11.59 7.82 -4.02
C ILE A 23 -12.58 7.84 -5.18
N ALA A 24 -13.28 6.72 -5.42
CA ALA A 24 -14.31 6.62 -6.46
C ALA A 24 -15.42 7.66 -6.26
N MET A 25 -15.93 7.81 -5.04
CA MET A 25 -16.98 8.79 -4.74
C MET A 25 -16.52 10.23 -4.95
N VAL A 26 -15.31 10.58 -4.51
CA VAL A 26 -14.77 11.95 -4.68
C VAL A 26 -14.60 12.27 -6.15
N GLU A 27 -14.07 11.34 -6.95
CA GLU A 27 -13.92 11.55 -8.39
C GLU A 27 -15.25 11.59 -9.13
N CYS A 28 -16.19 10.72 -8.79
CA CYS A 28 -17.54 10.76 -9.37
C CYS A 28 -18.25 12.08 -9.02
N ALA A 29 -18.11 12.56 -7.79
CA ALA A 29 -18.67 13.83 -7.36
C ALA A 29 -18.02 15.01 -8.11
N ALA A 30 -16.70 14.99 -8.30
CA ALA A 30 -16.00 16.00 -9.10
C ALA A 30 -16.46 15.99 -10.57
N MET A 31 -16.58 14.83 -11.20
CA MET A 31 -17.09 14.70 -12.57
C MET A 31 -18.52 15.21 -12.73
N LEU A 32 -19.41 14.86 -11.78
CA LEU A 32 -20.80 15.30 -11.79
C LEU A 32 -20.94 16.80 -11.53
N TRP A 33 -20.11 17.35 -10.65
CA TRP A 33 -20.05 18.78 -10.35
C TRP A 33 -19.60 19.59 -11.57
N GLU A 34 -18.54 19.15 -12.24
CA GLU A 34 -18.02 19.75 -13.47
C GLU A 34 -19.00 19.64 -14.64
N HIS A 35 -19.70 18.50 -14.77
CA HIS A 35 -20.78 18.33 -15.75
C HIS A 35 -21.95 19.29 -15.51
N ALA A 36 -22.30 19.56 -14.24
CA ALA A 36 -23.42 20.40 -13.88
C ALA A 36 -23.14 21.91 -14.01
N ILE A 37 -21.89 22.36 -13.77
CA ILE A 37 -21.55 23.79 -13.66
C ILE A 37 -20.75 24.29 -14.88
N GLY A 38 -20.14 23.38 -15.64
CA GLY A 38 -19.65 23.65 -16.99
C GLY A 38 -18.34 24.45 -17.10
N ALA A 39 -17.59 24.64 -16.01
CA ALA A 39 -16.35 25.40 -15.93
C ALA A 39 -15.11 24.48 -15.82
N PRO A 40 -14.63 23.89 -16.94
CA PRO A 40 -13.57 22.88 -16.90
C PRO A 40 -12.24 23.49 -16.45
N ALA A 41 -11.71 23.01 -15.33
CA ALA A 41 -10.33 23.29 -14.92
C ALA A 41 -9.31 22.53 -15.80
N ASP A 42 -9.70 21.38 -16.39
CA ASP A 42 -8.83 20.54 -17.22
C ASP A 42 -9.49 20.08 -18.53
N THR A 43 -8.68 19.83 -19.56
CA THR A 43 -9.07 19.36 -20.91
C THR A 43 -9.77 17.99 -20.89
N MET A 44 -9.66 17.26 -19.79
CA MET A 44 -10.31 15.97 -19.59
C MET A 44 -11.81 16.12 -19.26
N TYR A 45 -12.20 17.19 -18.56
CA TYR A 45 -13.60 17.45 -18.19
C TYR A 45 -14.41 18.10 -19.31
N THR A 46 -13.75 18.59 -20.37
CA THR A 46 -14.43 18.92 -21.63
C THR A 46 -15.05 17.70 -22.31
N PHE A 47 -14.46 16.51 -22.16
CA PHE A 47 -15.07 15.24 -22.61
C PHE A 47 -16.24 14.79 -21.74
N ALA A 48 -16.31 15.24 -20.49
CA ALA A 48 -17.42 14.92 -19.59
C ALA A 48 -18.72 15.67 -19.94
N LYS A 49 -18.68 16.66 -20.84
CA LYS A 49 -19.90 17.33 -21.37
C LYS A 49 -20.70 16.42 -22.30
N ASP A 50 -20.02 15.51 -23.00
CA ASP A 50 -20.70 14.50 -23.81
C ASP A 50 -21.16 13.33 -22.94
N PRO A 51 -22.42 12.86 -23.06
CA PRO A 51 -22.98 11.79 -22.23
C PRO A 51 -22.23 10.46 -22.41
N LEU A 52 -21.66 10.22 -23.61
CA LEU A 52 -20.81 9.06 -23.88
C LEU A 52 -19.43 9.18 -23.20
N GLY A 53 -18.84 10.37 -23.19
CA GLY A 53 -17.58 10.63 -22.51
C GLY A 53 -17.73 10.46 -20.99
N LEU A 54 -18.80 11.02 -20.41
CA LEU A 54 -19.12 10.86 -18.99
C LEU A 54 -19.35 9.38 -18.60
N ALA A 55 -20.07 8.62 -19.43
CA ALA A 55 -20.25 7.18 -19.21
C ALA A 55 -18.92 6.41 -19.24
N LEU A 56 -18.01 6.77 -20.16
CA LEU A 56 -16.69 6.15 -20.27
C LEU A 56 -15.81 6.48 -19.04
N LEU A 57 -15.84 7.72 -18.56
CA LEU A 57 -15.10 8.15 -17.37
C LEU A 57 -15.58 7.39 -16.12
N LEU A 58 -16.89 7.35 -15.91
CA LEU A 58 -17.49 6.61 -14.80
C LEU A 58 -17.16 5.11 -14.89
N ALA A 59 -17.24 4.51 -16.08
CA ALA A 59 -16.88 3.11 -16.28
C ALA A 59 -15.41 2.83 -15.94
N MET A 60 -14.49 3.72 -16.33
CA MET A 60 -13.06 3.60 -16.00
C MET A 60 -12.79 3.77 -14.50
N THR A 61 -13.43 4.74 -13.85
CA THR A 61 -13.32 4.93 -12.38
C THR A 61 -13.86 3.73 -11.62
N ILE A 62 -14.99 3.18 -12.05
CA ILE A 62 -15.58 1.97 -11.44
C ILE A 62 -14.67 0.77 -11.67
N ALA A 63 -14.14 0.59 -12.88
CA ALA A 63 -13.24 -0.50 -13.22
C ALA A 63 -11.94 -0.46 -12.40
N SER A 64 -11.29 0.71 -12.31
CA SER A 64 -10.10 0.92 -11.48
C SER A 64 -10.39 0.64 -10.00
N SER A 65 -11.52 1.14 -9.49
CA SER A 65 -11.95 0.87 -8.12
C SER A 65 -12.19 -0.62 -7.85
N ALA A 66 -12.74 -1.35 -8.82
CA ALA A 66 -12.92 -2.79 -8.71
C ALA A 66 -11.58 -3.56 -8.75
N ILE A 67 -10.61 -3.11 -9.55
CA ILE A 67 -9.25 -3.67 -9.59
C ILE A 67 -8.56 -3.50 -8.22
N LEU A 68 -8.74 -2.35 -7.57
CA LEU A 68 -8.26 -2.11 -6.21
C LEU A 68 -8.85 -3.07 -5.16
N LEU A 69 -10.00 -3.70 -5.40
CA LEU A 69 -10.53 -4.75 -4.53
C LEU A 69 -9.73 -6.05 -4.66
N VAL A 70 -9.24 -6.37 -5.87
CA VAL A 70 -8.43 -7.57 -6.16
C VAL A 70 -7.03 -7.48 -5.50
N ARG A 71 -6.56 -6.26 -5.22
CA ARG A 71 -5.31 -5.96 -4.48
C ARG A 71 -5.17 -6.74 -3.18
N TYR A 72 -6.29 -7.07 -2.54
CA TYR A 72 -6.32 -7.81 -1.28
C TYR A 72 -5.71 -9.22 -1.42
N TRP A 73 -6.02 -9.92 -2.51
CA TRP A 73 -5.57 -11.28 -2.74
C TRP A 73 -4.25 -11.31 -3.49
N LEU A 74 -4.10 -10.44 -4.50
CA LEU A 74 -2.98 -10.45 -5.43
C LEU A 74 -2.54 -9.00 -5.76
N PRO A 75 -1.74 -8.35 -4.89
CA PRO A 75 -1.32 -6.97 -5.08
C PRO A 75 -0.48 -6.76 -6.36
N ALA A 76 0.24 -7.79 -6.80
CA ALA A 76 0.99 -7.77 -8.05
C ALA A 76 0.07 -7.71 -9.29
N VAL A 77 -1.03 -8.49 -9.26
CA VAL A 77 -2.00 -8.54 -10.36
C VAL A 77 -2.80 -7.25 -10.40
N ALA A 78 -3.20 -6.71 -9.24
CA ALA A 78 -3.86 -5.41 -9.18
C ALA A 78 -2.98 -4.29 -9.74
N LEU A 79 -1.69 -4.26 -9.40
CA LEU A 79 -0.75 -3.28 -9.95
C LEU A 79 -0.60 -3.43 -11.48
N ALA A 80 -0.50 -4.66 -11.98
CA ALA A 80 -0.41 -4.92 -13.42
C ALA A 80 -1.69 -4.50 -14.16
N LEU A 81 -2.86 -4.77 -13.58
CA LEU A 81 -4.15 -4.37 -14.15
C LEU A 81 -4.31 -2.85 -14.17
N GLU A 82 -3.92 -2.14 -13.09
CA GLU A 82 -3.90 -0.67 -13.07
C GLU A 82 -2.90 -0.11 -14.08
N ALA A 83 -1.74 -0.73 -14.26
CA ALA A 83 -0.77 -0.32 -15.26
C ALA A 83 -1.32 -0.46 -16.69
N VAL A 84 -2.05 -1.54 -16.98
CA VAL A 84 -2.74 -1.71 -18.25
C VAL A 84 -3.87 -0.68 -18.41
N LEU A 85 -4.66 -0.46 -17.35
CA LEU A 85 -5.74 0.51 -17.37
C LEU A 85 -5.21 1.93 -17.60
N LEU A 86 -4.06 2.29 -17.03
CA LEU A 86 -3.39 3.56 -17.23
C LEU A 86 -2.93 3.74 -18.68
N ILE A 87 -2.39 2.69 -19.32
CA ILE A 87 -2.03 2.71 -20.75
C ILE A 87 -3.29 2.90 -21.62
N VAL A 88 -4.37 2.17 -21.33
CA VAL A 88 -5.65 2.28 -22.07
C VAL A 88 -6.28 3.66 -21.87
N ALA A 89 -6.27 4.20 -20.65
CA ALA A 89 -6.81 5.53 -20.33
C ALA A 89 -5.97 6.65 -20.97
N SER A 90 -4.66 6.45 -21.11
CA SER A 90 -3.76 7.38 -21.80
C SER A 90 -4.11 7.53 -23.28
N TYR A 91 -4.64 6.49 -23.94
CA TYR A 91 -5.11 6.58 -25.33
C TYR A 91 -6.25 7.60 -25.50
N TRP A 92 -7.11 7.74 -24.48
CA TRP A 92 -8.23 8.70 -24.48
C TRP A 92 -7.91 10.03 -23.77
N ARG A 93 -6.66 10.26 -23.35
CA ARG A 93 -6.24 11.40 -22.50
C ARG A 93 -7.01 11.48 -21.17
N LEU A 94 -7.37 10.34 -20.60
CA LEU A 94 -8.12 10.21 -19.33
C LEU A 94 -7.24 9.71 -18.18
N ASP A 95 -5.91 9.82 -18.32
CA ASP A 95 -4.95 9.22 -17.40
C ASP A 95 -4.91 9.88 -16.01
N SER A 96 -5.34 11.15 -15.91
CA SER A 96 -5.43 11.86 -14.62
C SER A 96 -6.39 11.21 -13.63
N ILE A 97 -7.50 10.60 -14.09
CA ILE A 97 -8.46 9.90 -13.21
C ILE A 97 -7.85 8.66 -12.61
N VAL A 98 -7.04 7.93 -13.38
CA VAL A 98 -6.52 6.63 -12.95
C VAL A 98 -5.24 6.81 -12.13
N MET A 99 -4.63 8.00 -12.15
CA MET A 99 -3.36 8.29 -11.49
C MET A 99 -3.43 8.07 -9.97
N ILE A 100 -4.47 8.56 -9.29
CA ILE A 100 -4.58 8.46 -7.83
C ILE A 100 -4.67 6.97 -7.40
N GLN A 101 -5.46 6.19 -8.11
CA GLN A 101 -5.70 4.76 -7.91
C GLN A 101 -4.43 3.96 -8.19
N THR A 102 -3.71 4.35 -9.24
CA THR A 102 -2.40 3.80 -9.59
C THR A 102 -1.38 4.02 -8.46
N LEU A 103 -1.33 5.22 -7.88
CA LEU A 103 -0.47 5.52 -6.72
C LEU A 103 -0.85 4.69 -5.50
N VAL A 104 -2.15 4.51 -5.25
CA VAL A 104 -2.66 3.69 -4.14
C VAL A 104 -2.35 2.20 -4.35
N ALA A 105 -2.42 1.71 -5.58
CA ALA A 105 -2.01 0.35 -5.94
C ALA A 105 -0.49 0.17 -5.78
N CYS A 106 0.31 1.14 -6.22
CA CYS A 106 1.76 1.15 -6.08
C CYS A 106 2.19 1.17 -4.60
N TYR A 107 1.56 2.01 -3.79
CA TYR A 107 1.81 2.07 -2.35
C TYR A 107 1.56 0.72 -1.68
N ALA A 108 0.43 0.08 -1.98
CA ALA A 108 0.11 -1.22 -1.40
C ALA A 108 0.97 -2.36 -1.93
N PHE A 109 1.38 -2.30 -3.18
CA PHE A 109 2.35 -3.24 -3.75
C PHE A 109 3.71 -3.11 -3.06
N ALA A 110 4.22 -1.89 -2.86
CA ALA A 110 5.43 -1.64 -2.08
C ALA A 110 5.29 -2.06 -0.61
N ARG A 111 4.06 -2.02 -0.06
CA ARG A 111 3.67 -2.55 1.25
C ARG A 111 3.38 -4.04 1.30
N THR A 112 3.52 -4.79 0.19
CA THR A 112 3.32 -6.25 0.18
C THR A 112 4.50 -7.01 -0.42
N ALA A 113 5.03 -6.59 -1.56
CA ALA A 113 6.14 -7.23 -2.26
C ALA A 113 7.47 -7.20 -1.45
N ARG A 114 8.31 -8.23 -1.63
CA ARG A 114 9.65 -8.35 -1.04
C ARG A 114 10.66 -8.77 -2.13
N GLY A 115 11.92 -8.35 -1.99
CA GLY A 115 13.02 -8.77 -2.86
C GLY A 115 12.79 -8.47 -4.35
N ARG A 116 13.00 -9.47 -5.21
CA ARG A 116 12.93 -9.35 -6.69
C ARG A 116 11.59 -8.84 -7.21
N GLY A 117 10.48 -9.12 -6.50
CA GLY A 117 9.14 -8.65 -6.90
C GLY A 117 9.01 -7.13 -6.86
N LEU A 118 9.73 -6.45 -5.96
CA LEU A 118 9.72 -4.99 -5.87
C LEU A 118 10.42 -4.35 -7.09
N CYS A 119 11.54 -4.94 -7.52
CA CYS A 119 12.27 -4.51 -8.70
C CYS A 119 11.44 -4.74 -9.97
N VAL A 120 10.83 -5.92 -10.12
CA VAL A 120 10.00 -6.24 -11.30
C VAL A 120 8.76 -5.34 -11.37
N GLY A 121 8.07 -5.11 -10.24
CA GLY A 121 6.92 -4.22 -10.21
C GLY A 121 7.29 -2.75 -10.45
N GLY A 122 8.41 -2.28 -9.88
CA GLY A 122 8.91 -0.92 -10.13
C GLY A 122 9.33 -0.70 -11.58
N ILE A 123 10.02 -1.66 -12.19
CA ILE A 123 10.39 -1.63 -13.61
C ILE A 123 9.13 -1.67 -14.49
N GLY A 124 8.18 -2.54 -14.18
CA GLY A 124 6.89 -2.61 -14.89
C GLY A 124 6.14 -1.28 -14.85
N MET A 125 6.14 -0.61 -13.70
CA MET A 125 5.50 0.70 -13.53
C MET A 125 6.22 1.81 -14.29
N MET A 126 7.55 1.80 -14.29
CA MET A 126 8.34 2.74 -15.11
C MET A 126 8.08 2.53 -16.59
N LEU A 127 8.01 1.29 -17.05
CA LEU A 127 7.73 0.96 -18.45
C LEU A 127 6.32 1.38 -18.87
N SER A 128 5.30 1.11 -18.05
CA SER A 128 3.93 1.54 -18.35
C SER A 128 3.79 3.06 -18.39
N MET A 129 4.45 3.78 -17.47
CA MET A 129 4.47 5.24 -17.50
C MET A 129 5.24 5.81 -18.69
N THR A 130 6.34 5.17 -19.08
CA THR A 130 7.13 5.58 -20.24
C THR A 130 6.34 5.35 -21.53
N ALA A 131 5.62 4.23 -21.63
CA ALA A 131 4.72 3.95 -22.75
C ALA A 131 3.58 4.98 -22.85
N SER A 132 2.94 5.34 -21.73
CA SER A 132 1.92 6.39 -21.67
C SER A 132 2.46 7.76 -22.07
N ALA A 133 3.64 8.16 -21.61
CA ALA A 133 4.22 9.47 -21.93
C ALA A 133 4.57 9.61 -23.43
N ILE A 134 5.08 8.54 -24.06
CA ILE A 134 5.42 8.50 -25.49
C ILE A 134 4.17 8.61 -26.37
N MET A 135 3.04 8.03 -25.94
CA MET A 135 1.80 8.07 -26.73
C MET A 135 1.12 9.45 -26.78
N VAL A 136 1.36 10.35 -25.81
CA VAL A 136 0.47 11.50 -25.59
C VAL A 136 1.16 12.86 -25.79
N HIS A 137 2.44 13.02 -25.41
CA HIS A 137 3.09 14.34 -25.38
C HIS A 137 4.58 14.29 -25.78
N PRO A 138 4.94 14.22 -27.08
CA PRO A 138 6.35 14.28 -27.50
C PRO A 138 7.05 15.59 -27.06
N ASP A 139 6.29 16.67 -26.87
CA ASP A 139 6.83 18.03 -26.71
C ASP A 139 7.07 18.44 -25.24
N VAL A 140 6.39 17.78 -24.29
CA VAL A 140 6.48 18.04 -22.82
C VAL A 140 6.93 16.78 -22.06
N LEU A 141 7.42 15.79 -22.81
CA LEU A 141 7.68 14.43 -22.38
C LEU A 141 8.63 14.37 -21.18
N ALA A 142 9.69 15.19 -21.17
CA ALA A 142 10.67 15.18 -20.11
C ALA A 142 10.12 15.72 -18.78
N THR A 143 9.36 16.82 -18.80
CA THR A 143 8.90 17.51 -17.60
C THR A 143 7.79 16.74 -16.88
N GLU A 144 6.81 16.22 -17.63
CA GLU A 144 5.75 15.38 -17.06
C GLU A 144 6.24 13.99 -16.67
N TRP A 145 7.17 13.40 -17.44
CA TRP A 145 7.77 12.12 -17.06
C TRP A 145 8.55 12.23 -15.74
N VAL A 146 9.37 13.29 -15.58
CA VAL A 146 10.11 13.52 -14.33
C VAL A 146 9.16 13.68 -13.15
N SER A 147 8.09 14.47 -13.28
CA SER A 147 7.14 14.68 -12.17
C SER A 147 6.42 13.39 -11.75
N ARG A 148 6.02 12.56 -12.72
CA ARG A 148 5.36 11.26 -12.47
C ARG A 148 6.31 10.24 -11.84
N VAL A 149 7.54 10.16 -12.33
CA VAL A 149 8.58 9.28 -11.77
C VAL A 149 8.95 9.68 -10.35
N VAL A 150 9.12 10.99 -10.10
CA VAL A 150 9.41 11.51 -8.75
C VAL A 150 8.26 11.20 -7.80
N THR A 151 7.01 11.38 -8.23
CA THR A 151 5.83 11.05 -7.42
C THR A 151 5.78 9.56 -7.06
N LEU A 152 6.00 8.67 -8.03
CA LEU A 152 6.04 7.23 -7.78
C LEU A 152 7.19 6.83 -6.86
N ALA A 153 8.38 7.41 -7.05
CA ALA A 153 9.54 7.16 -6.21
C ALA A 153 9.28 7.62 -4.76
N ALA A 154 8.63 8.78 -4.59
CA ALA A 154 8.25 9.29 -3.27
C ALA A 154 7.23 8.37 -2.57
N VAL A 155 6.18 7.94 -3.29
CA VAL A 155 5.14 7.04 -2.76
C VAL A 155 5.70 5.65 -2.44
N GLY A 156 6.49 5.08 -3.36
CA GLY A 156 7.16 3.80 -3.16
C GLY A 156 8.19 3.84 -2.03
N GLY A 157 9.02 4.89 -1.98
CA GLY A 157 10.00 5.10 -0.92
C GLY A 157 9.37 5.30 0.46
N GLY A 158 8.31 6.12 0.54
CA GLY A 158 7.55 6.32 1.76
C GLY A 158 6.93 5.02 2.28
N ALA A 159 6.35 4.21 1.39
CA ALA A 159 5.80 2.90 1.72
C ALA A 159 6.84 1.97 2.36
N LEU A 160 8.05 1.94 1.81
CA LEU A 160 9.17 1.13 2.32
C LEU A 160 9.69 1.66 3.66
N ALA A 161 9.81 2.98 3.84
CA ALA A 161 10.26 3.59 5.08
C ALA A 161 9.32 3.27 6.26
N VAL A 162 8.01 3.38 6.05
CA VAL A 162 7.01 3.00 7.08
C VAL A 162 7.08 1.51 7.37
N ARG A 163 7.35 0.67 6.37
CA ARG A 163 7.52 -0.78 6.53
C ARG A 163 8.75 -1.12 7.36
N GLY A 164 9.89 -0.49 7.06
CA GLY A 164 11.14 -0.66 7.79
C GLY A 164 10.99 -0.25 9.25
N ARG A 165 10.32 0.88 9.52
CA ARG A 165 10.00 1.32 10.88
C ARG A 165 9.10 0.32 11.63
N GLN A 166 8.11 -0.24 10.96
CA GLN A 166 7.24 -1.24 11.59
C GLN A 166 8.00 -2.53 11.92
N GLN A 167 8.86 -3.00 11.01
CA GLN A 167 9.70 -4.18 11.22
C GLN A 167 10.74 -3.96 12.33
N ALA A 168 11.32 -2.76 12.43
CA ALA A 168 12.23 -2.40 13.51
C ALA A 168 11.53 -2.46 14.88
N LYS A 169 10.32 -1.89 14.99
CA LYS A 169 9.53 -1.97 16.23
C LYS A 169 9.17 -3.40 16.61
N GLU A 170 8.78 -4.23 15.65
CA GLU A 170 8.48 -5.64 15.91
C GLU A 170 9.72 -6.42 16.34
N ALA A 171 10.90 -6.11 15.80
CA ALA A 171 12.17 -6.70 16.20
C ALA A 171 12.56 -6.28 17.62
N GLU A 172 12.38 -5.01 17.98
CA GLU A 172 12.60 -4.50 19.34
C GLU A 172 11.70 -5.20 20.36
N HIS A 173 10.42 -5.39 20.04
CA HIS A 173 9.49 -6.13 20.90
C HIS A 173 9.90 -7.59 21.10
N LYS A 174 10.32 -8.28 20.03
CA LYS A 174 10.79 -9.67 20.13
C LYS A 174 12.08 -9.77 20.96
N ALA A 175 13.03 -8.86 20.75
CA ALA A 175 14.26 -8.80 21.54
C ALA A 175 13.97 -8.52 23.03
N ALA A 176 12.99 -7.66 23.33
CA ALA A 176 12.56 -7.40 24.70
C ALA A 176 11.90 -8.62 25.35
N GLU A 177 11.12 -9.41 24.60
CA GLU A 177 10.53 -10.67 25.09
C GLU A 177 11.59 -11.75 25.34
N GLU A 178 12.59 -11.88 24.47
CA GLU A 178 13.70 -12.83 24.65
C GLU A 178 14.56 -12.47 25.87
N CYS A 179 14.85 -11.18 26.09
CA CYS A 179 15.52 -10.70 27.30
C CYS A 179 14.73 -11.03 28.57
N ARG A 180 13.40 -10.91 28.56
CA ARG A 180 12.56 -11.27 29.71
C ARG A 180 12.61 -12.77 30.00
N ARG A 181 12.52 -13.61 28.96
CA ARG A 181 12.65 -15.08 29.13
C ARG A 181 14.02 -15.49 29.64
N ALA A 182 15.09 -14.85 29.16
CA ALA A 182 16.44 -15.11 29.63
C ALA A 182 16.62 -14.70 31.11
N ALA A 183 16.03 -13.58 31.54
CA ALA A 183 16.07 -13.13 32.92
C ALA A 183 15.32 -14.08 33.88
N GLU A 184 14.17 -14.61 33.47
CA GLU A 184 13.42 -15.61 34.25
C GLU A 184 14.20 -16.92 34.43
N LEU A 185 14.84 -17.40 33.36
CA LEU A 185 15.68 -18.61 33.42
C LEU A 185 16.92 -18.40 34.30
N ALA A 186 17.53 -17.21 34.27
CA ALA A 186 18.65 -16.86 35.14
C ALA A 186 18.24 -16.86 36.62
N PHE A 187 17.07 -16.29 36.95
CA PHE A 187 16.54 -16.27 38.31
C PHE A 187 16.25 -17.67 38.85
N GLN A 188 15.67 -18.56 38.02
CA GLN A 188 15.44 -19.95 38.40
C GLN A 188 16.75 -20.72 38.65
N ARG A 189 17.78 -20.46 37.83
CA ARG A 189 19.11 -21.07 37.99
C ARG A 189 19.76 -20.64 39.31
N ASP A 190 19.73 -19.36 39.65
CA ASP A 190 20.29 -18.86 40.90
C ASP A 190 19.54 -19.38 42.14
N ALA A 191 18.22 -19.53 42.05
CA ALA A 191 17.44 -20.16 43.11
C ALA A 191 17.80 -21.64 43.31
N ALA A 192 18.04 -22.38 42.22
CA ALA A 192 18.48 -23.78 42.28
C ALA A 192 19.89 -23.93 42.87
N ILE A 193 20.85 -23.09 42.43
CA ILE A 193 22.22 -23.07 42.95
C ILE A 193 22.24 -22.72 44.45
N ARG A 194 21.40 -21.77 44.89
CA ARG A 194 21.29 -21.41 46.30
C ARG A 194 20.79 -22.58 47.14
N ARG A 195 19.80 -23.33 46.65
CA ARG A 195 19.28 -24.53 47.33
C ARG A 195 20.32 -25.66 47.40
N SER A 196 21.06 -25.91 46.32
CA SER A 196 22.13 -26.92 46.34
C SER A 196 23.26 -26.55 47.30
N ARG A 197 23.59 -25.26 47.41
CA ARG A 197 24.60 -24.77 48.36
C ARG A 197 24.17 -24.95 49.81
N ILE A 198 22.91 -24.66 50.14
CA ILE A 198 22.37 -24.86 51.50
C ILE A 198 22.36 -26.36 51.86
N ALA A 199 21.98 -27.23 50.92
CA ALA A 199 22.02 -28.68 51.13
C ALA A 199 23.45 -29.20 51.35
N GLY A 200 24.43 -28.69 50.60
CA GLY A 200 25.85 -29.02 50.79
C GLY A 200 26.38 -28.57 52.16
N GLN A 201 26.01 -27.37 52.61
CA GLN A 201 26.40 -26.85 53.92
C GLN A 201 25.77 -27.62 55.09
N LEU A 202 24.53 -28.12 54.93
CA LEU A 202 23.92 -28.98 55.93
C LEU A 202 24.61 -30.36 56.02
N HIS A 203 25.13 -30.88 54.91
CA HIS A 203 25.82 -32.17 54.87
C HIS A 203 27.21 -32.12 55.55
N ASP A 204 27.96 -31.04 55.37
CA ASP A 204 29.27 -30.85 56.03
C ASP A 204 29.18 -30.57 57.54
N SER A 205 28.00 -30.17 58.05
CA SER A 205 27.80 -29.87 59.48
C SER A 205 27.37 -31.08 60.32
N VAL A 206 27.15 -32.25 59.72
CA VAL A 206 26.75 -33.51 60.39
C VAL A 206 27.80 -34.63 60.31
N GLY A 207 28.97 -34.35 59.74
CA GLY A 207 30.17 -35.22 59.81
C GLY A 207 31.12 -34.77 60.91
#